data_AF-A0A348UTJ6-F1
#
_entry.id   AF-A0A348UTJ6-F1
#
_cell.length_a   1.000
_cell.length_b   1.000
_cell.length_c   1.000
_cell.angle_alpha   90.00
_cell.angle_beta   90.00
_cell.angle_gamma   90.00
#
_symmetry.space_group_name_H-M   'P 1'
#
loop_
_entity.id
_entity.type
_entity.pdbx_description
1 polymer ?
#
loop_
_entity_poly.entity_id
_entity_poly.type
_entity_poly.pdbx_seq_one_letter_code
_entity_poly.pdbx_strand_id
1 'polypeptide(L)'
;MPRGENDGRSLLTTMTKEIYMLARLHYDLLNPEKISRVFLKLRCMKHDPVRDRWVWLYEAEAKKLKFKGTYKDIPIERRPIVLGAFFFRNKGEMILDLNSFDRAIKAVVFFDKYLPRKAAKVKDITVLNKFHDGSKGFVPKHQDFFDKGLEAVIDPDGLIDDLRRATSTIEDPIEKANAAYPLMMEGFQKSISEVERMPIHFYEDGISSLKGRLSLREIIAMQHWQGNSDYSLNNVFEQILPLILPSPKPK
;
A
#
# COMPACT_ATOMS: atom_id res chain seq x y z
N MET A 1 -7.14 26.23 -16.35
CA MET A 1 -6.62 25.61 -15.11
C MET A 1 -6.68 26.66 -14.02
N PRO A 2 -7.56 26.55 -13.01
CA PRO A 2 -7.49 27.45 -11.87
C PRO A 2 -6.25 27.05 -11.05
N ARG A 3 -5.28 27.95 -10.99
CA ARG A 3 -4.16 27.91 -10.06
C ARG A 3 -4.74 28.18 -8.67
N GLY A 4 -4.90 27.15 -7.85
CA GLY A 4 -5.13 27.32 -6.42
C GLY A 4 -3.88 27.93 -5.79
N GLU A 5 -4.07 28.96 -4.99
CA GLU A 5 -3.04 29.63 -4.20
C GLU A 5 -2.22 28.61 -3.41
N ASN A 6 -0.90 28.70 -3.52
CA ASN A 6 0.03 27.81 -2.87
C ASN A 6 0.12 28.22 -1.40
N ASP A 7 -0.67 27.60 -0.53
CA ASP A 7 -0.80 27.80 0.92
C ASP A 7 0.49 27.49 1.72
N GLY A 8 1.68 27.58 1.10
CA GLY A 8 2.98 27.23 1.69
C GLY A 8 3.18 25.74 2.03
N ARG A 9 2.10 24.94 1.99
CA ARG A 9 2.12 23.50 2.29
C ARG A 9 2.84 22.72 1.20
N SER A 10 3.66 21.76 1.61
CA SER A 10 4.36 20.88 0.67
C SER A 10 4.16 19.42 1.06
N LEU A 11 3.99 18.53 0.09
CA LEU A 11 3.89 17.10 0.38
C LEU A 11 5.21 16.59 0.97
N LEU A 12 5.13 15.92 2.11
CA LEU A 12 6.26 15.17 2.64
C LEU A 12 6.65 14.07 1.64
N THR A 13 7.92 14.05 1.25
CA THR A 13 8.47 13.07 0.31
C THR A 13 9.71 12.41 0.89
N THR A 14 9.99 11.19 0.46
CA THR A 14 11.26 10.53 0.81
C THR A 14 12.42 11.14 0.01
N MET A 15 13.67 10.82 0.38
CA MET A 15 14.85 11.23 -0.37
C MET A 15 14.88 10.71 -1.82
N THR A 16 14.18 9.60 -2.09
CA THR A 16 13.99 9.02 -3.44
C THR A 16 12.73 9.56 -4.14
N LYS A 17 12.15 10.65 -3.63
CA LYS A 17 11.07 11.47 -4.23
C LYS A 17 9.69 10.81 -4.34
N GLU A 18 9.48 9.65 -3.75
CA GLU A 18 8.14 9.10 -3.53
C GLU A 18 7.40 9.92 -2.47
N ILE A 19 6.07 9.98 -2.56
CA ILE A 19 5.23 10.58 -1.52
C ILE A 19 5.38 9.75 -0.24
N TYR A 20 5.52 10.42 0.89
CA TYR A 20 5.66 9.77 2.18
C TYR A 20 4.28 9.33 2.68
N MET A 21 4.02 8.03 2.60
CA MET A 21 2.83 7.38 3.13
C MET A 21 3.23 6.08 3.80
N LEU A 22 2.84 5.92 5.06
CA LEU A 22 3.25 4.74 5.82
C LEU A 22 2.56 3.50 5.27
N ALA A 23 3.35 2.44 5.11
CA ALA A 23 2.88 1.11 4.78
C ALA A 23 3.62 0.07 5.65
N ARG A 24 2.92 -1.00 6.00
CA ARG A 24 3.45 -2.16 6.71
C ARG A 24 3.01 -3.42 5.98
N LEU A 25 3.97 -4.20 5.50
CA LEU A 25 3.70 -5.52 4.95
C LEU A 25 3.71 -6.55 6.08
N HIS A 26 2.72 -7.43 6.11
CA HIS A 26 2.62 -8.53 7.06
C HIS A 26 2.96 -9.84 6.36
N TYR A 27 3.83 -10.63 6.97
CA TYR A 27 4.24 -11.93 6.49
C TYR A 27 3.85 -13.02 7.47
N ASP A 28 3.24 -14.08 6.95
CA ASP A 28 3.17 -15.36 7.65
C ASP A 28 4.58 -15.94 7.69
N LEU A 29 5.12 -16.14 8.90
CA LEU A 29 6.47 -16.61 9.14
C LEU A 29 6.44 -18.07 9.60
N LEU A 30 6.89 -18.96 8.73
CA LEU A 30 6.90 -20.41 8.97
C LEU A 30 8.26 -20.91 9.46
N ASN A 31 9.35 -20.23 9.06
CA ASN A 31 10.70 -20.62 9.44
C ASN A 31 11.60 -19.38 9.67
N PRO A 32 11.60 -18.81 10.89
CA PRO A 32 12.37 -17.59 11.22
C PRO A 32 13.86 -17.75 10.96
N GLU A 33 14.45 -18.89 11.33
CA GLU A 33 15.89 -19.13 11.15
C GLU A 33 16.31 -19.09 9.68
N LYS A 34 15.49 -19.65 8.79
CA LYS A 34 15.76 -19.61 7.35
C LYS A 34 15.73 -18.19 6.82
N ILE A 35 14.82 -17.34 7.31
CA ILE A 35 14.74 -15.94 6.91
C ILE A 35 15.98 -15.17 7.41
N SER A 36 16.38 -15.35 8.67
CA SER A 36 17.60 -14.73 9.20
C SER A 36 18.85 -15.11 8.38
N ARG A 37 18.98 -16.38 7.98
CA ARG A 37 20.07 -16.83 7.09
C ARG A 37 20.01 -16.20 5.71
N VAL A 38 18.82 -15.90 5.18
CA VAL A 38 18.67 -15.17 3.90
C VAL A 38 19.11 -13.72 4.08
N PHE A 39 18.64 -13.04 5.13
CA PHE A 39 19.02 -11.65 5.40
C PHE A 39 20.53 -11.49 5.58
N LEU A 40 21.20 -12.41 6.26
CA LEU A 40 22.66 -12.42 6.39
C LEU A 40 23.42 -12.50 5.05
N LYS A 41 22.81 -13.06 4.01
CA LYS A 41 23.43 -13.21 2.69
C LYS A 41 23.19 -12.00 1.77
N LEU A 42 22.19 -11.18 2.07
CA LEU A 42 21.85 -10.00 1.27
C LEU A 42 22.68 -8.82 1.75
N ARG A 43 23.51 -8.25 0.87
CA ARG A 43 24.36 -7.11 1.21
C ARG A 43 23.56 -5.82 1.42
N CYS A 44 22.36 -5.74 0.86
CA CYS A 44 21.42 -4.66 1.13
C CYS A 44 20.67 -4.80 2.47
N MET A 45 20.97 -5.81 3.30
CA MET A 45 20.33 -6.02 4.60
C MET A 45 21.37 -5.86 5.72
N LYS A 46 20.97 -5.17 6.79
CA LYS A 46 21.82 -4.99 7.98
C LYS A 46 21.02 -5.19 9.26
N HIS A 47 21.55 -5.98 10.19
CA HIS A 47 20.95 -6.10 11.51
C HIS A 47 21.27 -4.87 12.37
N ASP A 48 20.25 -4.31 12.99
CA ASP A 48 20.30 -3.21 13.96
C ASP A 48 19.96 -3.79 15.34
N PRO A 49 20.96 -4.19 16.14
CA PRO A 49 20.73 -4.90 17.41
C PRO A 49 20.11 -3.99 18.47
N VAL A 50 20.24 -2.67 18.36
CA VAL A 50 19.69 -1.71 19.33
C VAL A 50 18.17 -1.69 19.27
N ARG A 51 17.61 -1.88 18.07
CA ARG A 51 16.17 -1.87 17.81
C ARG A 51 15.62 -3.24 17.44
N ASP A 52 16.44 -4.28 17.57
CA ASP A 52 16.14 -5.67 17.22
C ASP A 52 15.41 -5.81 15.88
N ARG A 53 16.03 -5.30 14.81
CA ARG A 53 15.41 -5.23 13.49
C ARG A 53 16.41 -5.44 12.36
N TRP A 54 15.88 -5.82 11.21
CA TRP A 54 16.66 -5.89 9.97
C TRP A 54 16.34 -4.71 9.07
N VAL A 55 17.36 -3.92 8.77
CA VAL A 55 17.23 -2.72 7.94
C VAL A 55 17.51 -3.07 6.49
N TRP A 56 16.57 -2.73 5.62
CA TRP A 56 16.74 -2.80 4.18
C TRP A 56 17.32 -1.49 3.66
N LEU A 57 18.53 -1.54 3.12
CA LEU A 57 19.32 -0.40 2.67
C LEU A 57 19.27 -0.27 1.15
N TYR A 58 19.25 0.96 0.63
CA TYR A 58 19.31 1.21 -0.81
C TYR A 58 20.75 1.06 -1.33
N GLU A 59 21.27 -0.16 -1.30
CA GLU A 59 22.62 -0.51 -1.74
C GLU A 59 22.66 -1.92 -2.34
N ALA A 60 23.81 -2.31 -2.89
CA ALA A 60 24.04 -3.63 -3.49
C ALA A 60 22.87 -4.16 -4.34
N GLU A 61 22.20 -5.23 -3.91
CA GLU A 61 21.08 -5.86 -4.63
C GLU A 61 19.90 -4.89 -4.85
N ALA A 62 19.65 -4.00 -3.88
CA ALA A 62 18.56 -3.04 -3.92
C ALA A 62 18.83 -1.85 -4.86
N LYS A 63 20.08 -1.59 -5.29
CA LYS A 63 20.38 -0.50 -6.25
C LYS A 63 19.72 -0.65 -7.62
N LYS A 64 19.26 -1.86 -7.94
CA LYS A 64 18.54 -2.14 -9.20
C LYS A 64 17.10 -1.64 -9.17
N LEU A 65 16.57 -1.29 -7.99
CA LEU A 65 15.24 -0.70 -7.87
C LEU A 65 15.21 0.71 -8.46
N LYS A 66 14.17 1.00 -9.23
CA LYS A 66 13.97 2.31 -9.87
C LYS A 66 12.93 3.11 -9.10
N PHE A 67 13.37 4.14 -8.40
CA PHE A 67 12.50 5.13 -7.76
C PHE A 67 12.44 6.42 -8.59
N LYS A 68 11.55 7.35 -8.21
CA LYS A 68 11.39 8.64 -8.90
C LYS A 68 12.66 9.47 -8.86
N GLY A 69 13.33 9.53 -7.70
CA GLY A 69 14.67 10.08 -7.53
C GLY A 69 15.74 8.99 -7.67
N THR A 70 16.87 9.33 -8.27
CA THR A 70 17.94 8.34 -8.48
C THR A 70 18.88 8.28 -7.27
N TYR A 71 19.56 7.14 -7.11
CA TYR A 71 20.57 6.99 -6.04
C TYR A 71 21.68 8.04 -6.14
N LYS A 72 21.99 8.50 -7.36
CA LYS A 72 23.04 9.50 -7.61
C LYS A 72 22.66 10.90 -7.10
N ASP A 73 21.37 11.17 -6.97
CA ASP A 73 20.86 12.48 -6.53
C ASP A 73 20.85 12.62 -4.99
N ILE A 74 21.08 11.52 -4.26
CA ILE A 74 21.12 11.50 -2.80
C ILE A 74 22.50 12.02 -2.35
N PRO A 75 22.62 13.00 -1.43
CA PRO A 75 23.92 13.44 -0.93
C PRO A 75 24.76 12.28 -0.33
N ILE A 76 26.07 12.26 -0.58
CA ILE A 76 26.95 11.12 -0.23
C ILE A 76 26.91 10.84 1.28
N GLU A 77 26.93 11.90 2.08
CA GLU A 77 26.87 11.87 3.54
C GLU A 77 25.57 11.31 4.11
N ARG A 78 24.53 11.17 3.27
CA ARG A 78 23.23 10.58 3.64
C ARG A 78 23.04 9.15 3.12
N ARG A 79 24.06 8.54 2.51
CA ARG A 79 24.03 7.17 1.97
C ARG A 79 24.64 6.17 2.96
N PRO A 80 24.18 4.90 2.97
CA PRO A 80 22.99 4.40 2.27
C PRO A 80 21.69 4.84 2.96
N ILE A 81 20.63 5.06 2.18
CA ILE A 81 19.31 5.36 2.75
C ILE A 81 18.60 4.07 3.18
N VAL A 82 17.79 4.16 4.22
CA VAL A 82 16.90 3.08 4.65
C VAL A 82 15.66 3.06 3.75
N LEU A 83 15.41 1.91 3.11
CA LEU A 83 14.21 1.63 2.32
C LEU A 83 13.06 1.17 3.22
N GLY A 84 13.35 0.31 4.20
CA GLY A 84 12.40 -0.18 5.18
C GLY A 84 13.08 -0.96 6.31
N ALA A 85 12.29 -1.42 7.28
CA ALA A 85 12.79 -2.24 8.39
C ALA A 85 11.87 -3.42 8.67
N PHE A 86 12.45 -4.62 8.73
CA PHE A 86 11.77 -5.83 9.18
C PHE A 86 11.86 -5.97 10.70
N PHE A 87 10.76 -6.40 11.29
CA PHE A 87 10.67 -6.77 12.71
C PHE A 87 10.08 -8.17 12.84
N PHE A 88 10.69 -8.97 13.71
CA PHE A 88 10.14 -10.26 14.13
C PHE A 88 9.27 -10.00 15.37
N ARG A 89 7.94 -10.10 15.26
CA ARG A 89 7.04 -9.79 16.38
C ARG A 89 6.85 -11.00 17.30
N ASN A 90 6.72 -12.19 16.72
CA ASN A 90 6.60 -13.46 17.42
C ASN A 90 7.09 -14.61 16.51
N LYS A 91 6.94 -15.88 16.93
CA LYS A 91 7.41 -17.03 16.13
C LYS A 91 6.71 -17.19 14.77
N GLY A 92 5.53 -16.58 14.59
CA GLY A 92 4.67 -16.77 13.42
C GLY A 92 4.47 -15.53 12.54
N GLU A 93 4.92 -14.35 12.96
CA GLU A 93 4.69 -13.10 12.24
C GLU A 93 5.99 -12.29 12.07
N MET A 94 6.19 -11.82 10.85
CA MET A 94 7.21 -10.84 10.50
C MET A 94 6.54 -9.66 9.79
N ILE A 95 6.91 -8.45 10.17
CA ILE A 95 6.41 -7.23 9.51
C ILE A 95 7.55 -6.48 8.82
N LEU A 96 7.22 -5.73 7.78
CA LEU A 96 8.14 -4.80 7.11
C LEU A 96 7.53 -3.40 7.03
N ASP A 97 8.11 -2.47 7.78
CA ASP A 97 7.72 -1.07 7.83
C ASP A 97 8.41 -0.25 6.73
N LEU A 98 7.60 0.48 5.97
CA LEU A 98 7.99 1.22 4.77
C LEU A 98 7.37 2.63 4.77
N ASN A 99 8.10 3.58 4.18
CA ASN A 99 7.72 5.00 4.17
C ASN A 99 7.01 5.47 2.89
N SER A 100 6.67 4.56 1.98
CA SER A 100 5.86 4.86 0.80
C SER A 100 5.20 3.60 0.25
N PHE A 101 4.07 3.78 -0.45
CA PHE A 101 3.39 2.70 -1.17
C PHE A 101 4.25 2.14 -2.30
N ASP A 102 4.99 3.00 -3.00
CA ASP A 102 5.91 2.58 -4.05
C ASP A 102 7.01 1.64 -3.51
N ARG A 103 7.52 1.89 -2.30
CA ARG A 103 8.46 1.00 -1.61
C ARG A 103 7.79 -0.32 -1.21
N ALA A 104 6.53 -0.31 -0.79
CA ALA A 104 5.80 -1.54 -0.49
C ALA A 104 5.62 -2.43 -1.72
N ILE A 105 5.19 -1.85 -2.84
CA ILE A 105 5.05 -2.56 -4.12
C ILE A 105 6.39 -3.19 -4.54
N LYS A 106 7.48 -2.41 -4.45
CA LYS A 106 8.82 -2.89 -4.77
C LYS A 106 9.32 -3.95 -3.80
N ALA A 107 9.04 -3.81 -2.50
CA ALA A 107 9.44 -4.77 -1.48
C ALA A 107 8.81 -6.14 -1.72
N VAL A 108 7.52 -6.20 -2.02
CA VAL A 108 6.82 -7.47 -2.34
C VAL A 108 7.55 -8.22 -3.45
N VAL A 109 7.80 -7.56 -4.58
CA VAL A 109 8.45 -8.18 -5.75
C VAL A 109 9.94 -8.46 -5.51
N PHE A 110 10.62 -7.59 -4.76
CA PHE A 110 12.04 -7.75 -4.46
C PHE A 110 12.27 -8.95 -3.55
N PHE A 111 11.56 -9.02 -2.42
CA PHE A 111 11.76 -10.04 -1.42
C PHE A 111 11.20 -11.41 -1.80
N ASP A 112 10.16 -11.50 -2.64
CA ASP A 112 9.71 -12.82 -3.15
C ASP A 112 10.81 -13.57 -3.91
N LYS A 113 11.78 -12.86 -4.52
CA LYS A 113 12.92 -13.48 -5.21
C LYS A 113 13.92 -14.13 -4.25
N TYR A 114 13.96 -13.70 -3.00
CA TYR A 114 14.98 -14.10 -2.03
C TYR A 114 14.41 -14.88 -0.86
N LEU A 115 13.18 -14.56 -0.42
CA LEU A 115 12.50 -15.22 0.67
C LEU A 115 11.83 -16.49 0.15
N PRO A 116 12.24 -17.68 0.62
CA PRO A 116 11.58 -18.91 0.22
C PRO A 116 10.13 -18.89 0.70
N ARG A 117 9.17 -19.08 -0.21
CA ARG A 117 7.72 -19.08 0.12
C ARG A 117 7.32 -20.11 1.17
N LYS A 118 8.10 -21.20 1.33
CA LYS A 118 7.93 -22.18 2.42
C LYS A 118 8.39 -21.69 3.80
N ALA A 119 9.02 -20.52 3.87
CA ALA A 119 9.56 -19.92 5.10
C ALA A 119 8.88 -18.60 5.45
N ALA A 120 8.51 -17.79 4.46
CA ALA A 120 7.68 -16.62 4.67
C ALA A 120 6.81 -16.34 3.43
N LYS A 121 5.57 -15.92 3.63
CA LYS A 121 4.67 -15.43 2.58
C LYS A 121 4.10 -14.08 2.98
N VAL A 122 4.16 -13.11 2.08
CA VAL A 122 3.46 -11.84 2.31
C VAL A 122 1.96 -12.07 2.20
N LYS A 123 1.21 -11.56 3.17
CA LYS A 123 -0.23 -11.81 3.29
C LYS A 123 -1.03 -10.53 3.15
N ASP A 124 -0.78 -9.58 4.04
CA ASP A 124 -1.54 -8.34 4.15
C ASP A 124 -0.64 -7.11 4.04
N ILE A 125 -1.25 -5.97 3.76
CA ILE A 125 -0.65 -4.66 3.90
C ILE A 125 -1.54 -3.79 4.78
N THR A 126 -0.92 -3.11 5.76
CA THR A 126 -1.54 -2.02 6.50
C THR A 126 -1.03 -0.70 5.97
N VAL A 127 -1.90 0.27 5.73
CA VAL A 127 -1.57 1.56 5.12
C VAL A 127 -2.16 2.72 5.89
N LEU A 128 -1.47 3.86 5.86
CA LEU A 128 -1.98 5.15 6.32
C LEU A 128 -2.46 5.96 5.11
N ASN A 129 -3.77 6.14 4.98
CA ASN A 129 -4.44 6.82 3.87
C ASN A 129 -4.41 8.36 4.03
N LYS A 130 -3.22 8.91 4.27
CA LYS A 130 -3.06 10.34 4.58
C LYS A 130 -1.74 10.90 4.08
N PHE A 131 -1.80 12.13 3.57
CA PHE A 131 -0.62 12.92 3.27
C PHE A 131 -0.22 13.81 4.45
N HIS A 132 1.09 14.10 4.52
CA HIS A 132 1.67 14.91 5.57
C HIS A 132 2.35 16.15 4.99
N ASP A 133 2.30 17.23 5.76
CA ASP A 133 2.93 18.50 5.38
C ASP A 133 4.42 18.49 5.73
N GLY A 134 5.26 18.41 4.70
CA GLY A 134 6.70 18.47 4.83
C GLY A 134 7.21 19.80 5.36
N SER A 135 6.44 20.89 5.26
CA SER A 135 6.83 22.22 5.78
C SER A 135 6.78 22.29 7.31
N LYS A 136 6.05 21.38 7.98
CA LYS A 136 5.86 21.38 9.44
C LYS A 136 6.97 20.68 10.21
N GLY A 137 7.96 20.07 9.53
CA GLY A 137 9.07 19.35 10.16
C GLY A 137 8.67 18.06 10.91
N PHE A 138 7.37 17.71 10.93
CA PHE A 138 6.87 16.50 11.53
C PHE A 138 6.99 15.31 10.56
N VAL A 139 7.57 14.20 11.04
CA VAL A 139 7.68 12.95 10.28
C VAL A 139 6.92 11.86 11.03
N PRO A 140 5.82 11.33 10.46
CA PRO A 140 5.01 10.30 11.11
C PRO A 140 5.77 8.97 11.20
N LYS A 141 5.55 8.22 12.28
CA LYS A 141 6.16 6.90 12.52
C LYS A 141 5.11 5.81 12.54
N HIS A 142 5.48 4.60 12.11
CA HIS A 142 4.58 3.44 12.07
C HIS A 142 3.90 3.15 13.41
N GLN A 143 4.66 3.17 14.51
CA GLN A 143 4.13 2.93 15.86
C GLN A 143 3.03 3.93 16.29
N ASP A 144 3.04 5.15 15.73
CA ASP A 144 2.06 6.19 16.09
C ASP A 144 0.68 5.91 15.47
N PHE A 145 0.60 4.97 14.51
CA PHE A 145 -0.62 4.65 13.77
C PHE A 145 -0.95 3.14 13.80
N PHE A 146 0.01 2.29 13.46
CA PHE A 146 -0.21 0.85 13.21
C PHE A 146 -0.14 -0.02 14.45
N ASP A 147 0.39 0.48 15.57
CA ASP A 147 0.49 -0.28 16.82
C ASP A 147 -0.68 0.03 17.78
N LYS A 148 -1.68 0.79 17.31
CA LYS A 148 -2.85 1.23 18.09
C LYS A 148 -4.07 0.31 17.97
N GLY A 149 -4.06 -0.67 17.05
CA GLY A 149 -5.20 -1.57 16.82
C GLY A 149 -6.43 -0.85 16.25
N LEU A 150 -6.22 0.24 15.50
CA LEU A 150 -7.28 1.09 14.94
C LEU A 150 -7.51 0.83 13.44
N GLU A 151 -6.89 -0.21 12.88
CA GLU A 151 -7.03 -0.53 11.46
C GLU A 151 -8.44 -1.04 11.12
N ALA A 152 -9.04 -0.47 10.09
CA ALA A 152 -10.18 -1.08 9.44
C ALA A 152 -9.68 -2.27 8.59
N VAL A 153 -10.16 -3.48 8.89
CA VAL A 153 -9.83 -4.67 8.11
C VAL A 153 -10.76 -4.73 6.90
N ILE A 154 -10.18 -4.70 5.71
CA ILE A 154 -10.88 -4.83 4.44
C ILE A 154 -10.91 -6.31 4.08
N ASP A 155 -12.12 -6.85 3.90
CA ASP A 155 -12.38 -8.23 3.48
C ASP A 155 -13.04 -8.25 2.09
N PRO A 156 -12.25 -8.33 1.00
CA PRO A 156 -12.77 -8.42 -0.35
C PRO A 156 -13.54 -9.73 -0.61
N ASP A 157 -13.12 -10.83 0.04
CA ASP A 157 -13.71 -12.14 -0.19
C ASP A 157 -15.12 -12.21 0.40
N GLY A 158 -15.33 -11.62 1.59
CA GLY A 158 -16.65 -11.44 2.17
C GLY A 158 -17.62 -10.66 1.27
N LEU A 159 -17.14 -9.56 0.63
CA LEU A 159 -17.94 -8.81 -0.33
C LEU A 159 -18.31 -9.63 -1.56
N ILE A 160 -17.38 -10.44 -2.08
CA ILE A 160 -17.65 -11.34 -3.21
C ILE A 160 -18.70 -12.39 -2.82
N ASP A 161 -18.62 -12.94 -1.61
CA ASP A 161 -19.60 -13.88 -1.10
C ASP A 161 -20.99 -13.25 -0.93
N ASP A 162 -21.07 -12.01 -0.46
CA ASP A 162 -22.32 -11.24 -0.39
C ASP A 162 -22.93 -11.02 -1.77
N LEU A 163 -22.13 -10.58 -2.73
CA LEU A 163 -22.56 -10.39 -4.13
C LEU A 163 -23.03 -11.71 -4.75
N ARG A 164 -22.31 -12.81 -4.52
CA ARG A 164 -22.67 -14.14 -5.00
C ARG A 164 -24.00 -14.60 -4.39
N ARG A 165 -24.20 -14.39 -3.08
CA ARG A 165 -25.47 -14.73 -2.42
C ARG A 165 -26.63 -13.92 -2.99
N ALA A 166 -26.46 -12.61 -3.12
CA ALA A 166 -27.50 -11.69 -3.62
C ALA A 166 -27.92 -11.97 -5.07
N THR A 167 -27.03 -12.53 -5.89
CA THR A 167 -27.27 -12.79 -7.32
C THR A 167 -27.50 -14.26 -7.65
N SER A 168 -27.47 -15.16 -6.65
CA SER A 168 -27.47 -16.61 -6.82
C SER A 168 -28.70 -17.17 -7.52
N THR A 169 -29.87 -16.53 -7.35
CA THR A 169 -31.16 -16.96 -7.91
C THR A 169 -31.55 -16.20 -9.17
N ILE A 170 -30.76 -15.22 -9.60
CA ILE A 170 -31.04 -14.42 -10.78
C ILE A 170 -30.37 -15.13 -11.96
N GLU A 171 -31.03 -15.24 -13.11
CA GLU A 171 -30.42 -15.84 -14.31
C GLU A 171 -29.97 -14.75 -15.30
N ASP A 172 -30.80 -13.73 -15.48
CA ASP A 172 -30.56 -12.64 -16.43
C ASP A 172 -29.32 -11.80 -16.03
N PRO A 173 -28.32 -11.63 -16.93
CA PRO A 173 -27.12 -10.87 -16.63
C PRO A 173 -27.35 -9.39 -16.31
N ILE A 174 -28.39 -8.76 -16.87
CA ILE A 174 -28.70 -7.35 -16.62
C ILE A 174 -29.34 -7.20 -15.25
N GLU A 175 -30.29 -8.06 -14.90
CA GLU A 175 -30.87 -8.11 -13.54
C GLU A 175 -29.81 -8.45 -12.48
N LYS A 176 -28.86 -9.34 -12.78
CA LYS A 176 -27.71 -9.61 -11.89
C LYS A 176 -26.89 -8.36 -11.64
N ALA A 177 -26.55 -7.62 -12.70
CA ALA A 177 -25.78 -6.38 -12.58
C ALA A 177 -26.55 -5.35 -11.75
N ASN A 178 -27.86 -5.19 -11.99
CA ASN A 178 -28.72 -4.28 -11.24
C ASN A 178 -28.86 -4.65 -9.77
N ALA A 179 -28.86 -5.95 -9.42
CA ALA A 179 -28.90 -6.42 -8.03
C ALA A 179 -27.55 -6.30 -7.32
N ALA A 180 -26.45 -6.51 -8.03
CA ALA A 180 -25.09 -6.38 -7.50
C ALA A 180 -24.67 -4.91 -7.28
N TYR A 181 -25.15 -4.00 -8.15
CA TYR A 181 -24.71 -2.61 -8.18
C TYR A 181 -24.92 -1.86 -6.86
N PRO A 182 -26.10 -1.88 -6.20
CA PRO A 182 -26.31 -1.18 -4.93
C PRO A 182 -25.39 -1.66 -3.81
N LEU A 183 -25.16 -2.97 -3.70
CA LEU A 183 -24.26 -3.56 -2.70
C LEU A 183 -22.81 -3.11 -2.90
N MET A 184 -22.38 -3.06 -4.17
CA MET A 184 -21.05 -2.57 -4.52
C MET A 184 -20.92 -1.07 -4.22
N MET A 185 -21.95 -0.27 -4.52
CA MET A 185 -21.97 1.17 -4.28
C MET A 185 -22.01 1.53 -2.79
N GLU A 186 -22.76 0.79 -1.97
CA GLU A 186 -22.79 0.99 -0.52
C GLU A 186 -21.39 0.85 0.10
N GLY A 187 -20.61 -0.14 -0.36
CA GLY A 187 -19.22 -0.30 0.04
C GLY A 187 -18.32 0.87 -0.39
N PHE A 188 -18.57 1.45 -1.57
CA PHE A 188 -17.76 2.53 -2.13
C PHE A 188 -18.11 3.93 -1.61
N GLN A 189 -19.32 4.12 -1.08
CA GLN A 189 -19.75 5.36 -0.43
C GLN A 189 -19.11 5.56 0.94
N LYS A 190 -18.66 4.48 1.59
CA LYS A 190 -17.96 4.58 2.87
C LYS A 190 -16.66 5.37 2.69
N SER A 191 -16.43 6.32 3.59
CA SER A 191 -15.16 7.03 3.65
C SER A 191 -14.05 6.02 3.93
N ILE A 192 -12.93 6.20 3.23
CA ILE A 192 -11.72 5.39 3.46
C ILE A 192 -11.23 5.68 4.88
N SER A 193 -11.01 4.61 5.66
CA SER A 193 -10.47 4.76 7.01
C SER A 193 -9.03 5.28 6.95
N GLU A 194 -8.64 6.08 7.95
CA GLU A 194 -7.28 6.63 8.00
C GLU A 194 -6.22 5.51 8.00
N VAL A 195 -6.49 4.42 8.71
CA VAL A 195 -5.67 3.20 8.71
C VAL A 195 -6.50 2.03 8.20
N GLU A 196 -6.01 1.35 7.18
CA GLU A 196 -6.65 0.15 6.61
C GLU A 196 -5.65 -1.00 6.53
N ARG A 197 -6.12 -2.21 6.83
CA ARG A 197 -5.41 -3.46 6.54
C ARG A 197 -6.17 -4.22 5.45
N MET A 198 -5.47 -4.65 4.42
CA MET A 198 -6.09 -5.38 3.30
C MET A 198 -5.20 -6.54 2.83
N PRO A 199 -5.77 -7.65 2.33
CA PRO A 199 -5.01 -8.76 1.81
C PRO A 199 -4.32 -8.38 0.50
N ILE A 200 -3.09 -8.84 0.26
CA ILE A 200 -2.33 -8.48 -0.94
C ILE A 200 -2.69 -9.38 -2.13
N HIS A 201 -2.99 -10.66 -1.89
CA HIS A 201 -3.21 -11.69 -2.92
C HIS A 201 -2.09 -11.76 -3.98
N PHE A 202 -0.84 -11.51 -3.57
CA PHE A 202 0.29 -11.41 -4.50
C PHE A 202 0.56 -12.73 -5.25
N TYR A 203 0.28 -13.88 -4.63
CA TYR A 203 0.59 -15.18 -5.22
C TYR A 203 -0.48 -15.64 -6.21
N GLU A 204 -1.67 -15.06 -6.12
CA GLU A 204 -2.85 -15.34 -6.92
C GLU A 204 -3.00 -14.32 -8.05
N ASP A 205 -2.91 -13.02 -7.73
CA ASP A 205 -3.19 -11.91 -8.65
C ASP A 205 -1.93 -11.23 -9.20
N GLY A 206 -0.78 -11.54 -8.63
CA GLY A 206 0.45 -10.79 -8.88
C GLY A 206 0.42 -9.37 -8.29
N ILE A 207 1.42 -8.55 -8.66
CA ILE A 207 1.62 -7.23 -8.04
C ILE A 207 0.63 -6.15 -8.54
N SER A 208 0.04 -6.34 -9.71
CA SER A 208 -0.81 -5.32 -10.36
C SER A 208 -2.07 -5.01 -9.54
N SER A 209 -2.68 -6.03 -8.93
CA SER A 209 -3.85 -5.88 -8.05
C SER A 209 -3.55 -4.96 -6.86
N LEU A 210 -2.43 -5.20 -6.16
CA LEU A 210 -1.97 -4.33 -5.07
C LEU A 210 -1.71 -2.90 -5.57
N LYS A 211 -1.02 -2.75 -6.71
CA LYS A 211 -0.71 -1.43 -7.27
C LYS A 211 -1.98 -0.62 -7.53
N GLY A 212 -3.00 -1.23 -8.15
CA GLY A 212 -4.28 -0.56 -8.39
C GLY A 212 -4.93 -0.08 -7.09
N ARG A 213 -5.01 -0.97 -6.07
CA ARG A 213 -5.61 -0.64 -4.77
C ARG A 213 -4.89 0.47 -4.02
N LEU A 214 -3.57 0.53 -4.09
CA LEU A 214 -2.78 1.60 -3.47
C LEU A 214 -2.91 2.92 -4.24
N SER A 215 -2.95 2.88 -5.58
CA SER A 215 -3.16 4.08 -6.40
C SER A 215 -4.53 4.72 -6.15
N LEU A 216 -5.59 3.92 -5.97
CA LEU A 216 -6.91 4.45 -5.59
C LEU A 216 -6.85 5.23 -4.27
N ARG A 217 -6.13 4.71 -3.28
CA ARG A 217 -5.93 5.36 -1.97
C ARG A 217 -5.10 6.63 -2.07
N GLU A 218 -4.07 6.65 -2.91
CA GLU A 218 -3.30 7.88 -3.18
C GLU A 218 -4.16 8.98 -3.82
N ILE A 219 -5.06 8.62 -4.76
CA ILE A 219 -5.99 9.56 -5.39
C ILE A 219 -6.93 10.17 -4.33
N ILE A 220 -7.53 9.32 -3.49
CA ILE A 220 -8.47 9.77 -2.45
C ILE A 220 -7.75 10.63 -1.40
N ALA A 221 -6.57 10.20 -0.92
CA ALA A 221 -5.76 10.97 0.00
C ALA A 221 -5.35 12.34 -0.57
N MET A 222 -5.11 12.44 -1.89
CA MET A 222 -4.86 13.72 -2.56
C MET A 222 -6.09 14.63 -2.56
N GLN A 223 -7.28 14.08 -2.81
CA GLN A 223 -8.51 14.86 -2.75
C GLN A 223 -8.76 15.39 -1.34
N HIS A 224 -8.56 14.55 -0.32
CA HIS A 224 -8.65 14.97 1.08
C HIS A 224 -7.62 16.06 1.41
N TRP A 225 -6.39 15.92 0.92
CA TRP A 225 -5.34 16.94 1.08
C TRP A 225 -5.70 18.30 0.46
N GLN A 226 -6.44 18.28 -0.66
CA GLN A 226 -6.94 19.47 -1.35
C GLN A 226 -8.19 20.08 -0.69
N GLY A 227 -8.73 19.46 0.37
CA GLY A 227 -9.89 19.95 1.12
C GLY A 227 -11.21 19.23 0.81
N ASN A 228 -11.20 18.25 -0.08
CA ASN A 228 -12.39 17.47 -0.44
C ASN A 228 -12.57 16.28 0.50
N SER A 229 -12.90 16.52 1.78
CA SER A 229 -12.94 15.49 2.83
C SER A 229 -13.89 14.33 2.56
N ASP A 230 -14.97 14.58 1.81
CA ASP A 230 -16.02 13.60 1.56
C ASP A 230 -15.73 12.74 0.31
N TYR A 231 -14.58 12.96 -0.33
CA TYR A 231 -14.19 12.20 -1.51
C TYR A 231 -13.94 10.73 -1.15
N SER A 232 -14.59 9.83 -1.89
CA SER A 232 -14.67 8.39 -1.60
C SER A 232 -14.29 7.55 -2.82
N LEU A 233 -14.30 6.22 -2.66
CA LEU A 233 -14.14 5.31 -3.79
C LEU A 233 -15.23 5.51 -4.83
N ASN A 234 -16.46 5.82 -4.42
CA ASN A 234 -17.56 6.06 -5.34
C ASN A 234 -17.22 7.21 -6.32
N ASN A 235 -16.64 8.30 -5.81
CA ASN A 235 -16.26 9.43 -6.66
C ASN A 235 -15.15 9.06 -7.66
N VAL A 236 -14.21 8.19 -7.28
CA VAL A 236 -13.20 7.69 -8.22
C VAL A 236 -13.86 6.85 -9.31
N PHE A 237 -14.76 5.95 -8.95
CA PHE A 237 -15.46 5.10 -9.91
C PHE A 237 -16.34 5.92 -10.86
N GLU A 238 -17.10 6.90 -10.37
CA GLU A 238 -17.91 7.82 -11.20
C GLU A 238 -17.06 8.57 -12.23
N GLN A 239 -15.81 8.92 -11.90
CA GLN A 239 -14.90 9.60 -12.82
C GLN A 239 -14.29 8.67 -13.89
N ILE A 240 -14.11 7.38 -13.56
CA ILE A 240 -13.47 6.41 -14.45
C ILE A 240 -14.49 5.65 -15.30
N LEU A 241 -15.70 5.39 -14.80
CA LEU A 241 -16.75 4.63 -15.51
C LEU A 241 -17.00 5.13 -16.95
N PRO A 242 -17.13 6.45 -17.19
CA PRO A 242 -17.37 6.99 -18.53
C PRO A 242 -16.20 6.80 -19.51
N LEU A 243 -15.00 6.51 -19.01
CA LEU A 243 -13.80 6.29 -19.83
C LEU A 243 -13.67 4.81 -20.26
N ILE A 244 -14.35 3.90 -19.57
CA ILE A 244 -14.28 2.45 -19.80
C ILE A 244 -15.51 1.97 -20.59
N LEU A 245 -16.69 2.56 -20.34
CA LEU A 245 -17.91 2.24 -21.06
C LEU A 245 -18.03 3.12 -22.30
N PRO A 246 -18.16 2.55 -23.51
CA PRO A 246 -18.45 3.34 -24.70
C PRO A 246 -19.75 4.11 -24.47
N SER A 247 -19.75 5.41 -24.76
CA SER A 247 -20.98 6.21 -24.69
C SER A 247 -22.06 5.51 -25.53
N PRO A 248 -23.30 5.40 -25.01
CA PRO A 248 -24.39 4.87 -25.81
C PRO A 248 -24.51 5.71 -27.07
N LYS A 249 -24.39 5.06 -28.24
CA LYS A 249 -24.57 5.76 -29.52
C LYS A 249 -25.95 6.41 -29.49
N PRO A 250 -26.07 7.71 -29.81
CA PRO A 250 -27.38 8.34 -29.92
C PRO A 250 -28.22 7.59 -30.95
N LYS A 251 -29.49 7.36 -30.61
CA LYS A 251 -30.50 6.81 -31.53
C LYS A 251 -30.81 7.81 -32.64
#